data_AF-A0A497IAA0-F1
#
_entry.id   AF-A0A497IAA0-F1
#
_cell.length_a   1.000
_cell.length_b   1.000
_cell.length_c   1.000
_cell.angle_alpha   90.00
_cell.angle_beta   90.00
_cell.angle_gamma   90.00
#
_symmetry.space_group_name_H-M   'P 1'
#
loop_
_entity.id
_entity.type
_entity.pdbx_description
1 polymer ?
#
loop_
_entity_poly.entity_id
_entity_poly.type
_entity_poly.pdbx_seq_one_letter_code
_entity_poly.pdbx_strand_id
1 'polypeptide(L)'
;MIFESIFRVRKIESKPHLAFFLAFSYSLLSILFALILPLETSLTAIFLVTIACLPSLNRLLAYEERKSILEIEKKELLQILRIEDPKKYEKLKERLLKKVKYPLIKEFKNIVGVFFFFFLGLLTSYLLLGIFLPQDDYQRLFFLQMAKIQEIRSLAPTTGSVIPAQVALLLILSTI
;
A
#
# COMPACT_ATOMS: atom_id res chain seq x y z
N MET A 1 6.17 -6.69 18.49
CA MET A 1 7.63 -6.61 18.19
C MET A 1 7.98 -5.17 17.80
N ILE A 2 9.17 -4.69 18.20
CA ILE A 2 9.68 -3.29 18.32
C ILE A 2 8.94 -2.18 17.53
N PHE A 3 8.56 -2.41 16.27
CA PHE A 3 7.73 -1.51 15.45
C PHE A 3 6.34 -1.15 16.02
N GLU A 4 5.83 -1.93 16.96
CA GLU A 4 4.55 -1.70 17.66
C GLU A 4 4.57 -0.46 18.59
N SER A 5 5.77 0.00 18.97
CA SER A 5 5.92 1.24 19.74
C SER A 5 6.06 2.49 18.85
N ILE A 6 6.52 2.34 17.60
CA ILE A 6 6.93 3.48 16.77
C ILE A 6 5.70 4.23 16.24
N PHE A 7 4.64 3.53 15.81
CA PHE A 7 3.39 4.19 15.42
C PHE A 7 2.15 3.45 15.90
N ARG A 8 1.38 4.13 16.77
CA ARG A 8 0.07 3.66 17.25
C ARG A 8 -0.90 3.65 16.06
N VAL A 9 -1.31 2.46 15.59
CA VAL A 9 -2.21 2.25 14.42
C VAL A 9 -3.44 3.18 14.45
N ARG A 10 -4.02 3.38 15.64
CA ARG A 10 -5.13 4.31 15.90
C ARG A 10 -4.87 5.75 15.45
N LYS A 11 -3.64 6.24 15.54
CA LYS A 11 -3.27 7.59 15.07
C LYS A 11 -3.24 7.67 13.54
N ILE A 12 -2.76 6.63 12.86
CA ILE A 12 -2.66 6.59 11.40
C ILE A 12 -4.06 6.59 10.76
N GLU A 13 -5.00 5.84 11.33
CA GLU A 13 -6.39 5.84 10.86
C GLU A 13 -7.03 7.24 10.97
N SER A 14 -6.82 7.93 12.10
CA SER A 14 -7.37 9.28 12.32
C SER A 14 -6.73 10.36 11.45
N LYS A 15 -5.48 10.14 11.00
CA LYS A 15 -4.64 11.11 10.33
C LYS A 15 -3.86 10.41 9.22
N PRO A 16 -4.43 10.31 8.01
CA PRO A 16 -3.86 9.49 6.94
C PRO A 16 -2.48 10.00 6.49
N HIS A 17 -2.19 11.30 6.65
CA HIS A 17 -0.86 11.86 6.40
C HIS A 17 0.25 11.27 7.30
N LEU A 18 -0.06 10.60 8.41
CA LEU A 18 0.96 9.89 9.19
C LEU A 18 1.47 8.62 8.47
N ALA A 19 0.65 8.02 7.61
CA ALA A 19 1.08 6.89 6.78
C ALA A 19 2.16 7.29 5.77
N PHE A 20 2.16 8.55 5.33
CA PHE A 20 3.22 9.11 4.50
C PHE A 20 4.58 9.02 5.20
N PHE A 21 4.70 9.57 6.40
CA PHE A 21 5.98 9.57 7.13
C PHE A 21 6.45 8.15 7.47
N LEU A 22 5.50 7.27 7.80
CA LEU A 22 5.80 5.87 8.06
C LEU A 22 6.41 5.20 6.82
N ALA A 23 5.73 5.28 5.68
CA ALA A 23 6.19 4.67 4.44
C ALA A 23 7.49 5.30 3.93
N PHE A 24 7.61 6.62 4.04
CA PHE A 24 8.83 7.35 3.71
C PHE A 24 10.02 6.82 4.52
N SER A 25 9.86 6.69 5.85
CA SER A 25 10.94 6.17 6.71
C SER A 25 11.31 4.72 6.39
N TYR A 26 10.32 3.86 6.10
CA TYR A 26 10.57 2.47 5.73
C TYR A 26 11.27 2.33 4.39
N SER A 27 10.87 3.09 3.38
CA SER A 27 11.55 3.11 2.07
C SER A 27 12.96 3.67 2.20
N LEU A 28 13.13 4.77 2.92
CA LEU A 28 14.44 5.40 3.13
C LEU A 28 15.41 4.42 3.78
N LEU A 29 15.01 3.78 4.88
CA LEU A 29 15.83 2.78 5.55
C LEU A 29 16.14 1.60 4.63
N SER A 30 15.13 1.10 3.91
CA SER A 30 15.28 -0.06 3.02
C SER A 30 16.27 0.22 1.89
N ILE A 31 16.25 1.43 1.31
CA ILE A 31 17.21 1.85 0.28
C ILE A 31 18.62 1.97 0.87
N LEU A 32 18.76 2.62 2.03
CA LEU A 32 20.06 2.75 2.69
C LEU A 32 20.66 1.38 3.04
N PHE A 33 19.85 0.44 3.54
CA PHE A 33 20.29 -0.93 3.77
C PHE A 33 20.67 -1.64 2.48
N ALA A 34 19.85 -1.51 1.42
CA ALA A 34 20.12 -2.16 0.14
C ALA A 34 21.43 -1.70 -0.52
N LEU A 35 21.85 -0.44 -0.29
CA LEU A 35 23.11 0.08 -0.81
C LEU A 35 24.34 -0.55 -0.15
N ILE A 36 24.23 -0.94 1.13
CA ILE A 36 25.31 -1.57 1.91
C ILE A 36 25.49 -3.03 1.50
N LEU A 37 24.43 -3.70 1.03
CA LEU A 37 24.50 -5.10 0.63
C LEU A 37 25.12 -5.25 -0.78
N PRO A 38 26.03 -6.23 -0.99
CA PRO A 38 26.66 -6.48 -2.29
C PRO A 38 25.77 -7.24 -3.29
N LEU A 39 24.46 -7.38 -3.00
CA LEU A 39 23.49 -8.03 -3.88
C LEU A 39 22.89 -7.03 -4.88
N GLU A 40 22.02 -7.53 -5.77
CA GLU A 40 21.15 -6.74 -6.64
C GLU A 40 20.38 -5.68 -5.84
N THR A 41 20.89 -4.44 -5.84
CA THR A 41 20.43 -3.33 -5.00
C THR A 41 18.96 -3.02 -5.24
N SER A 42 18.52 -3.07 -6.51
CA SER A 42 17.13 -2.80 -6.89
C SER A 42 16.15 -3.79 -6.25
N LEU A 43 16.39 -5.09 -6.41
CA LEU A 43 15.54 -6.14 -5.85
C LEU A 43 15.58 -6.16 -4.33
N THR A 44 16.77 -5.94 -3.74
CA THR A 44 16.97 -5.89 -2.29
C THR A 44 16.17 -4.75 -1.66
N ALA A 45 16.18 -3.56 -2.25
CA ALA A 45 15.40 -2.43 -1.75
C ALA A 45 13.88 -2.71 -1.77
N ILE A 46 13.38 -3.31 -2.86
CA ILE A 46 11.97 -3.70 -2.99
C ILE A 46 11.61 -4.78 -1.97
N PHE A 47 12.46 -5.77 -1.79
CA PHE A 47 12.25 -6.85 -0.84
C PHE A 47 12.19 -6.34 0.60
N LEU A 48 13.16 -5.53 1.01
CA LEU A 48 13.23 -4.96 2.36
C LEU A 48 12.04 -4.06 2.67
N VAL A 49 11.66 -3.17 1.73
CA VAL A 49 10.51 -2.29 1.94
C VAL A 49 9.22 -3.09 2.04
N THR A 50 9.06 -4.15 1.24
CA THR A 50 7.88 -5.02 1.29
C THR A 50 7.76 -5.72 2.65
N ILE A 51 8.84 -6.30 3.16
CA ILE A 51 8.86 -6.96 4.48
C ILE A 51 8.61 -5.95 5.61
N ALA A 52 9.15 -4.73 5.51
CA ALA A 52 8.91 -3.69 6.51
C ALA A 52 7.45 -3.19 6.50
N CYS A 53 6.85 -3.07 5.32
CA CYS A 53 5.51 -2.55 5.15
C CYS A 53 4.42 -3.56 5.53
N LEU A 54 4.64 -4.85 5.28
CA LEU A 54 3.62 -5.89 5.41
C LEU A 54 3.00 -6.00 6.81
N PRO A 55 3.77 -6.03 7.92
CA PRO A 55 3.20 -6.06 9.27
C PRO A 55 2.36 -4.83 9.58
N SER A 56 2.75 -3.66 9.07
CA SER A 56 2.04 -2.40 9.30
C SER A 56 0.71 -2.37 8.58
N LEU A 57 0.68 -2.76 7.31
CA LEU A 57 -0.54 -2.82 6.51
C LEU A 57 -1.53 -3.86 7.06
N ASN A 58 -1.03 -5.05 7.44
CA ASN A 58 -1.87 -6.09 8.02
C ASN A 58 -2.52 -5.63 9.33
N ARG A 59 -1.76 -4.95 10.20
CA ARG A 59 -2.30 -4.39 11.45
C ARG A 59 -3.32 -3.28 11.22
N LEU A 60 -3.11 -2.43 10.21
CA LEU A 60 -4.06 -1.39 9.83
C LEU A 60 -5.38 -1.99 9.35
N LEU A 61 -5.32 -2.98 8.45
CA LEU A 61 -6.49 -3.69 7.94
C LEU A 61 -7.26 -4.41 9.06
N ALA A 62 -6.55 -5.15 9.91
CA ALA A 62 -7.16 -5.85 11.04
C ALA A 62 -7.79 -4.88 12.06
N TYR A 63 -7.24 -3.68 12.21
CA TYR A 63 -7.80 -2.65 13.09
C TYR A 63 -9.11 -2.09 12.53
N GLU A 64 -9.14 -1.77 11.23
CA GLU A 64 -10.33 -1.27 10.54
C GLU A 64 -11.46 -2.32 10.56
N GLU A 65 -11.12 -3.58 10.33
CA GLU A 65 -12.06 -4.70 10.39
C GLU A 65 -12.71 -4.80 11.78
N ARG A 66 -11.91 -4.81 12.85
CA ARG A 66 -12.42 -4.85 14.23
C ARG A 66 -13.32 -3.65 14.56
N LYS A 67 -12.95 -2.47 14.09
CA LYS A 67 -13.73 -1.25 14.31
C LYS A 67 -15.08 -1.31 13.62
N SER A 68 -15.12 -1.78 12.37
CA SER A 68 -16.38 -1.94 11.62
C SER A 68 -17.32 -2.95 12.29
N ILE A 69 -16.79 -4.07 12.80
CA ILE A 69 -17.56 -5.06 13.57
C ILE A 69 -18.15 -4.42 14.82
N LEU A 70 -17.36 -3.68 15.61
CA LEU A 70 -17.83 -3.00 16.82
C LEU A 70 -18.94 -1.97 16.53
N GLU A 71 -18.83 -1.22 15.42
CA GLU A 71 -19.88 -0.28 15.03
C GLU A 71 -21.18 -0.96 14.61
N ILE A 72 -21.08 -2.12 13.95
CA ILE A 72 -22.22 -2.95 13.61
C ILE A 72 -22.86 -3.49 14.90
N GLU A 73 -22.08 -4.15 15.78
CA GLU A 73 -22.58 -4.68 17.06
C GLU A 73 -23.26 -3.61 17.91
N LYS A 74 -22.71 -2.39 17.98
CA LYS A 74 -23.33 -1.29 18.73
C LYS A 74 -24.68 -0.86 18.12
N LYS A 75 -24.77 -0.74 16.79
CA LYS A 75 -26.03 -0.41 16.10
C LYS A 75 -27.08 -1.51 16.30
N GLU A 76 -26.64 -2.76 16.36
CA GLU A 76 -27.48 -3.93 16.60
C GLU A 76 -28.04 -3.96 18.02
N LEU A 77 -27.19 -3.77 19.02
CA LEU A 77 -27.59 -3.68 20.43
C LEU A 77 -28.60 -2.55 20.65
N LEU A 78 -28.39 -1.38 20.04
CA LEU A 78 -29.33 -0.26 20.12
C LEU A 78 -30.69 -0.58 19.48
N GLN A 79 -30.73 -1.37 18.41
CA GLN A 79 -31.99 -1.81 17.81
C GLN A 79 -32.71 -2.83 18.70
N ILE A 80 -31.97 -3.75 19.33
CA ILE A 80 -32.53 -4.74 20.25
C ILE A 80 -33.11 -4.04 21.49
N LEU A 81 -32.39 -3.09 22.09
CA LEU A 81 -32.86 -2.31 23.24
C LEU A 81 -34.15 -1.52 22.97
N ARG A 82 -34.47 -1.24 21.69
CA ARG A 82 -35.67 -0.49 21.28
C ARG A 82 -36.90 -1.39 21.04
N ILE A 83 -36.76 -2.71 21.15
CA ILE A 83 -37.83 -3.67 20.84
C ILE A 83 -38.34 -4.30 22.13
N GLU A 84 -39.59 -4.01 22.50
CA GLU A 84 -40.30 -4.66 23.62
C GLU A 84 -40.93 -6.01 23.21
N ASP A 85 -41.14 -6.24 21.91
CA ASP A 85 -41.98 -7.34 21.41
C ASP A 85 -41.15 -8.59 21.01
N PRO A 86 -41.32 -9.76 21.65
CA PRO A 86 -40.40 -10.91 21.53
C PRO A 86 -40.36 -11.56 20.15
N LYS A 87 -41.48 -11.55 19.40
CA LYS A 87 -41.51 -12.09 18.01
C LYS A 87 -40.71 -11.23 17.03
N LYS A 88 -40.65 -9.92 17.29
CA LYS A 88 -39.91 -8.96 16.45
C LYS A 88 -38.40 -9.07 16.70
N TYR A 89 -38.02 -9.42 17.92
CA TYR A 89 -36.63 -9.67 18.31
C TYR A 89 -36.01 -10.84 17.53
N GLU A 90 -36.65 -12.01 17.48
CA GLU A 90 -36.08 -13.17 16.77
C GLU A 90 -35.83 -12.90 15.28
N LYS A 91 -36.81 -12.29 14.61
CA LYS A 91 -36.71 -11.96 13.18
C LYS A 91 -35.63 -10.92 12.91
N LEU A 92 -35.38 -10.00 13.86
CA LEU A 92 -34.28 -9.05 13.75
C LEU A 92 -32.94 -9.77 13.99
N LYS A 93 -32.84 -10.58 15.04
CA LYS A 93 -31.63 -11.34 15.39
C LYS A 93 -31.10 -12.16 14.21
N GLU A 94 -31.97 -12.86 13.46
CA GLU A 94 -31.58 -13.58 12.24
C GLU A 94 -30.99 -12.66 11.16
N ARG A 95 -31.60 -11.50 10.91
CA ARG A 95 -31.12 -10.53 9.92
C ARG A 95 -29.75 -9.96 10.28
N LEU A 96 -29.55 -9.72 11.58
CA LEU A 96 -28.31 -9.17 12.13
C LEU A 96 -27.17 -10.20 12.06
N LEU A 97 -27.41 -11.44 12.51
CA LEU A 97 -26.45 -12.55 12.37
C LEU A 97 -26.00 -12.76 10.92
N LYS A 98 -26.92 -12.62 9.96
CA LYS A 98 -26.57 -12.69 8.54
C LYS A 98 -25.72 -11.51 8.09
N LYS A 99 -25.95 -10.31 8.62
CA LYS A 99 -25.22 -9.08 8.24
C LYS A 99 -23.81 -9.04 8.82
N VAL A 100 -23.63 -9.45 10.08
CA VAL A 100 -22.32 -9.57 10.76
C VAL A 100 -21.42 -10.61 10.10
N LYS A 101 -21.98 -11.61 9.42
CA LYS A 101 -21.21 -12.64 8.71
C LYS A 101 -20.64 -12.17 7.36
N TYR A 102 -21.22 -11.12 6.75
CA TYR A 102 -20.75 -10.56 5.49
C TYR A 102 -20.57 -9.03 5.55
N PRO A 103 -19.78 -8.47 6.50
CA PRO A 103 -19.39 -7.07 6.47
C PRO A 103 -18.31 -6.94 5.38
N LEU A 104 -18.71 -7.21 4.14
CA LEU A 104 -17.82 -7.30 2.99
C LEU A 104 -17.59 -5.88 2.47
N ILE A 105 -16.45 -5.33 2.82
CA ILE A 105 -15.60 -4.46 1.99
C ILE A 105 -16.14 -3.04 1.70
N LYS A 106 -17.43 -2.76 1.93
CA LYS A 106 -18.08 -1.53 1.47
C LYS A 106 -17.75 -0.28 2.31
N GLU A 107 -17.17 -0.43 3.50
CA GLU A 107 -16.88 0.68 4.42
C GLU A 107 -15.40 1.10 4.48
N PHE A 108 -14.51 0.52 3.66
CA PHE A 108 -13.07 0.85 3.62
C PHE A 108 -12.72 2.22 3.02
N LYS A 109 -13.64 3.18 2.92
CA LYS A 109 -13.35 4.49 2.31
C LYS A 109 -12.22 5.24 3.03
N ASN A 110 -12.09 5.09 4.35
CA ASN A 110 -11.03 5.74 5.11
C ASN A 110 -9.66 5.09 4.87
N ILE A 111 -9.60 3.77 4.68
CA ILE A 111 -8.33 3.08 4.48
C ILE A 111 -7.69 3.44 3.15
N VAL A 112 -8.48 3.70 2.10
CA VAL A 112 -7.97 4.11 0.78
C VAL A 112 -7.12 5.39 0.89
N GLY A 113 -7.55 6.34 1.71
CA GLY A 113 -6.77 7.55 1.98
C GLY A 113 -5.44 7.22 2.68
N VAL A 114 -5.44 6.30 3.64
CA VAL A 114 -4.22 5.83 4.31
C VAL A 114 -3.27 5.18 3.31
N PHE A 115 -3.76 4.29 2.45
CA PHE A 115 -2.96 3.67 1.39
C PHE A 115 -2.40 4.71 0.40
N PHE A 116 -3.20 5.69 0.00
CA PHE A 116 -2.74 6.77 -0.88
C PHE A 116 -1.54 7.51 -0.29
N PHE A 117 -1.65 7.98 0.95
CA PHE A 117 -0.54 8.68 1.61
C PHE A 117 0.66 7.75 1.87
N PHE A 118 0.42 6.47 2.12
CA PHE A 118 1.47 5.46 2.26
C PHE A 118 2.29 5.34 0.96
N PHE A 119 1.65 5.13 -0.18
CA PHE A 119 2.33 5.09 -1.48
C PHE A 119 3.01 6.41 -1.84
N LEU A 120 2.40 7.54 -1.50
CA LEU A 120 3.00 8.85 -1.69
C LEU A 120 4.31 9.00 -0.90
N GLY A 121 4.35 8.46 0.33
CA GLY A 121 5.56 8.43 1.16
C GLY A 121 6.68 7.59 0.54
N LEU A 122 6.34 6.40 0.02
CA LEU A 122 7.30 5.56 -0.72
C LEU A 122 7.86 6.32 -1.92
N LEU A 123 6.99 6.86 -2.78
CA LEU A 123 7.39 7.58 -3.99
C LEU A 123 8.27 8.79 -3.67
N THR A 124 7.91 9.57 -2.65
CA THR A 124 8.69 10.74 -2.26
C THR A 124 10.08 10.35 -1.76
N SER A 125 10.21 9.23 -1.04
CA SER A 125 11.51 8.71 -0.61
C SER A 125 12.41 8.37 -1.81
N TYR A 126 11.90 7.65 -2.81
CA TYR A 126 12.66 7.31 -4.02
C TYR A 126 13.04 8.56 -4.83
N LEU A 127 12.12 9.53 -4.98
CA LEU A 127 12.41 10.78 -5.68
C LEU A 127 13.46 11.62 -4.97
N LEU A 128 13.34 11.73 -3.64
CA LEU A 128 14.28 12.51 -2.83
C LEU A 128 15.67 11.88 -2.88
N LEU A 129 15.77 10.56 -2.69
CA LEU A 129 17.05 9.86 -2.82
C LEU A 129 17.63 9.97 -4.22
N GLY A 130 16.83 10.00 -5.27
CA GLY A 130 17.31 10.23 -6.63
C GLY A 130 18.04 11.56 -6.82
N ILE A 131 17.76 12.57 -5.99
CA ILE A 131 18.43 13.88 -6.02
C ILE A 131 19.74 13.85 -5.20
N PHE A 132 19.76 13.10 -4.10
CA PHE A 132 20.89 13.09 -3.15
C PHE A 132 21.90 11.96 -3.37
N LEU A 133 21.54 10.88 -4.08
CA LEU A 133 22.44 9.75 -4.31
C LEU A 133 23.56 10.09 -5.30
N PRO A 134 24.79 9.59 -5.07
CA PRO A 134 25.83 9.57 -6.08
C PRO A 134 25.37 8.82 -7.35
N GLN A 135 25.91 9.21 -8.50
CA GLN A 135 25.48 8.69 -9.80
C GLN A 135 25.63 7.17 -9.92
N ASP A 136 26.69 6.59 -9.33
CA ASP A 136 26.93 5.14 -9.34
C ASP A 136 25.85 4.37 -8.57
N ASP A 137 25.52 4.84 -7.37
CA ASP A 137 24.48 4.21 -6.54
C ASP A 137 23.08 4.37 -7.15
N TYR A 138 22.82 5.53 -7.78
CA TYR A 138 21.59 5.76 -8.53
C TYR A 138 21.43 4.75 -9.67
N GLN A 139 22.50 4.52 -10.44
CA GLN A 139 22.49 3.53 -11.53
C GLN A 139 22.28 2.11 -11.01
N ARG A 140 22.90 1.74 -9.89
CA ARG A 140 22.69 0.41 -9.28
C ARG A 140 21.25 0.21 -8.81
N LEU A 141 20.63 1.25 -8.24
CA LEU A 141 19.28 1.17 -7.70
C LEU A 141 18.21 1.12 -8.81
N PHE A 142 18.43 1.84 -9.90
CA PHE A 142 17.51 1.96 -11.03
C PHE A 142 17.98 1.26 -12.30
N PHE A 143 18.88 0.27 -12.18
CA PHE A 143 19.55 -0.39 -13.31
C PHE A 143 18.56 -0.89 -14.37
N LEU A 144 17.55 -1.67 -13.96
CA LEU A 144 16.53 -2.23 -14.85
C LEU A 144 15.75 -1.14 -15.60
N GLN A 145 15.45 -0.03 -14.91
CA GLN A 145 14.69 1.08 -15.48
C GLN A 145 15.53 1.86 -16.48
N MET A 146 16.80 2.10 -16.18
CA MET A 146 17.74 2.75 -17.08
C MET A 146 18.02 1.90 -18.33
N ALA A 147 18.23 0.60 -18.15
CA ALA A 147 18.41 -0.35 -19.26
C ALA A 147 17.18 -0.35 -20.19
N LYS A 148 15.96 -0.37 -19.63
CA LYS A 148 14.73 -0.31 -20.42
C LYS A 148 14.57 1.02 -21.16
N ILE A 149 14.91 2.15 -20.53
CA ILE A 149 14.86 3.47 -21.19
C ILE A 149 15.85 3.54 -22.36
N GLN A 150 17.05 2.99 -22.18
CA GLN A 150 18.05 2.93 -23.26
C GLN A 150 17.61 2.01 -24.39
N GLU A 151 17.00 0.86 -24.08
CA GLU A 151 16.39 -0.04 -25.06
C GLU A 151 15.27 0.67 -25.85
N ILE A 152 14.37 1.38 -25.18
CA ILE A 152 13.31 2.15 -25.86
C ILE A 152 13.90 3.24 -26.75
N ARG A 153 14.96 3.92 -26.29
CA ARG A 153 15.64 4.97 -27.06
C ARG A 153 16.41 4.42 -28.26
N SER A 154 17.01 3.23 -28.16
CA SER A 154 17.67 2.59 -29.30
C SER A 154 16.67 2.02 -30.31
N LEU A 155 15.45 1.66 -29.86
CA LEU A 155 14.31 1.28 -30.72
C LEU A 155 13.64 2.47 -31.41
N ALA A 156 13.83 3.70 -30.91
CA ALA A 156 13.35 4.93 -31.52
C ALA A 156 14.52 5.84 -31.96
N PRO A 157 15.35 5.41 -32.92
CA PRO A 157 16.43 6.24 -33.41
C PRO A 157 15.80 7.36 -34.24
N THR A 158 15.88 8.59 -33.71
CA THR A 158 15.58 9.87 -34.37
C THR A 158 14.10 10.21 -34.63
N THR A 159 13.69 11.38 -34.11
CA THR A 159 12.65 12.29 -34.65
C THR A 159 11.43 11.66 -35.34
N GLY A 160 10.30 11.61 -34.63
CA GLY A 160 8.97 11.71 -35.23
C GLY A 160 8.37 10.47 -35.91
N SER A 161 9.01 9.30 -35.90
CA SER A 161 8.34 8.08 -36.39
C SER A 161 7.40 7.51 -35.33
N VAL A 162 6.12 7.38 -35.69
CA VAL A 162 5.11 6.62 -34.93
C VAL A 162 5.68 5.24 -34.62
N ILE A 163 5.75 4.85 -33.33
CA ILE A 163 6.13 3.48 -32.95
C ILE A 163 5.18 2.54 -33.69
N PRO A 164 5.66 1.72 -34.64
CA PRO A 164 4.78 0.83 -35.37
C PRO A 164 4.13 -0.14 -34.38
N ALA A 165 2.82 -0.40 -34.54
CA ALA A 165 2.03 -1.19 -33.60
C ALA A 165 2.63 -2.56 -33.26
N GLN A 166 3.43 -3.11 -34.18
CA GLN A 166 4.17 -4.36 -34.01
C GLN A 166 5.27 -4.25 -32.94
N VAL A 167 5.99 -3.12 -32.87
CA VAL A 167 7.02 -2.86 -31.84
C VAL A 167 6.37 -2.56 -30.49
N ALA A 168 5.23 -1.87 -30.48
CA ALA A 168 4.45 -1.64 -29.27
C ALA A 168 3.91 -2.97 -28.67
N LEU A 169 3.43 -3.88 -29.52
CA LEU A 169 2.97 -5.21 -29.12
C LEU A 169 4.12 -6.06 -28.57
N LEU A 170 5.30 -6.02 -29.21
CA LEU A 170 6.51 -6.71 -28.74
C LEU A 170 6.99 -6.18 -27.38
N LEU A 171 6.89 -4.86 -27.15
CA LEU A 171 7.24 -4.26 -25.86
C LEU A 171 6.31 -4.73 -24.73
N ILE A 172 4.99 -4.77 -24.97
CA ILE A 172 4.01 -5.26 -23.99
C ILE A 172 4.24 -6.75 -23.68
N LEU A 173 4.54 -7.56 -24.70
CA LEU A 173 4.84 -8.98 -24.52
C LEU A 173 6.18 -9.25 -23.85
N SER A 174 7.17 -8.37 -23.98
CA SER A 174 8.48 -8.48 -23.29
C SER A 174 8.45 -8.07 -21.81
N THR A 175 7.34 -7.44 -21.38
CA THR A 175 7.11 -6.99 -19.99
C THR A 175 6.24 -7.94 -19.17
N ILE A 176 5.72 -9.02 -19.78
CA ILE A 176 5.03 -10.14 -19.11
C ILE A 176 6.02 -11.29 -18.99
#